data_AF-A0A480PFA2-F1
#
_entry.id   AF-A0A480PFA2-F1
#
_cell.length_a   1.000
_cell.length_b   1.000
_cell.length_c   1.000
_cell.angle_alpha   90.00
_cell.angle_beta   90.00
_cell.angle_gamma   90.00
#
_symmetry.space_group_name_H-M   'P 1'
#
loop_
_entity.id
_entity.type
_entity.pdbx_description
1 polymer ?
#
loop_
_entity_poly.entity_id
_entity_poly.type
_entity_poly.pdbx_seq_one_letter_code
_entity_poly.pdbx_strand_id
1 'polypeptide(L)'
;MEHIRTTKVEQVKLLDRFSTSSKSLTGTLYLTATHLLFIDSHQKETWILHHHIASVDKLALTTAGCPLVIQCKNFRIVHFVVPRERDCHDVYNSLLQLSKQAKYEDLYAFSYNPQQNESERQRGWQLLDLAEEYKRMGLPNSNWQLSDANRDYKICETYPRDLYVPRIASKPIIVGSSKFRSKGRFPVLSYYHQAKEAAICRCSQPLSGFSARCLEDEHLLQAISKATPANRFMYVMDTRPRLNAMANRAAGKGYENEDNYSNIRFQFVGIENIHVMRSSLQKLLEVNGTKGLSVNDFYSGLESSGWLRHIKAVLDAAIFLARVTITPRRALGALPRWEGRDGLFCRGWWPLQSGGRYCVLRL
;
A
#
# COMPACT_ATOMS: atom_id res chain seq x y z
N MET A 1 -15.08 -27.55 -7.41
CA MET A 1 -16.52 -27.55 -7.77
C MET A 1 -17.43 -27.77 -6.56
N GLU A 2 -16.92 -28.26 -5.41
CA GLU A 2 -17.73 -28.53 -4.20
C GLU A 2 -18.50 -27.32 -3.63
N HIS A 3 -18.09 -26.09 -3.92
CA HIS A 3 -18.71 -24.87 -3.39
C HIS A 3 -19.73 -24.20 -4.33
N ILE A 4 -19.94 -24.73 -5.53
CA ILE A 4 -20.87 -24.15 -6.51
C ILE A 4 -22.20 -24.88 -6.44
N ARG A 5 -23.22 -24.22 -5.89
CA ARG A 5 -24.57 -24.80 -5.75
C ARG A 5 -25.41 -24.70 -7.02
N THR A 6 -25.18 -23.64 -7.80
CA THR A 6 -25.85 -23.39 -9.09
C THR A 6 -24.82 -22.85 -10.08
N THR A 7 -24.63 -23.55 -11.20
CA THR A 7 -23.62 -23.21 -12.22
C THR A 7 -24.13 -22.22 -13.26
N LYS A 8 -25.46 -22.14 -13.45
CA LYS A 8 -26.11 -21.30 -14.47
C LYS A 8 -27.44 -20.77 -13.95
N VAL A 9 -27.66 -19.46 -14.10
CA VAL A 9 -28.94 -18.80 -13.79
C VAL A 9 -29.34 -17.95 -15.00
N GLU A 10 -30.50 -18.26 -15.58
CA GLU A 10 -31.03 -17.55 -16.74
C GLU A 10 -31.90 -16.36 -16.33
N GLN A 11 -32.16 -15.47 -17.29
CA GLN A 11 -33.02 -14.29 -17.12
C GLN A 11 -32.56 -13.33 -16.00
N VAL A 12 -31.26 -13.32 -15.69
CA VAL A 12 -30.69 -12.38 -14.73
C VAL A 12 -30.61 -11.00 -15.37
N LYS A 13 -31.02 -9.97 -14.65
CA LYS A 13 -30.93 -8.59 -15.13
C LYS A 13 -29.66 -7.94 -14.58
N LEU A 14 -28.82 -7.40 -15.46
CA LEU A 14 -27.73 -6.50 -15.10
C LEU A 14 -28.26 -5.05 -15.19
N LEU A 15 -28.23 -4.35 -14.06
CA LEU A 15 -28.64 -2.96 -14.00
C LEU A 15 -27.47 -2.05 -14.37
N ASP A 16 -27.58 -1.37 -15.52
CA ASP A 16 -26.70 -0.25 -15.84
C ASP A 16 -27.08 0.95 -14.95
N ARG A 17 -26.08 1.55 -14.32
CA ARG A 17 -26.27 2.71 -13.43
C ARG A 17 -26.07 4.04 -14.12
N PHE A 18 -25.45 4.06 -15.30
CA PHE A 18 -25.12 5.28 -16.05
C PHE A 18 -26.06 5.52 -17.23
N SER A 19 -26.77 4.49 -17.69
CA SER A 19 -27.83 4.64 -18.68
C SER A 19 -29.09 5.26 -18.06
N THR A 20 -29.48 6.43 -18.55
CA THR A 20 -30.78 7.07 -18.27
C THR A 20 -31.93 6.33 -18.95
N SER A 21 -31.64 5.51 -19.96
CA SER A 21 -32.58 4.55 -20.52
C SER A 21 -32.70 3.37 -19.57
N SER A 22 -33.90 3.10 -19.06
CA SER A 22 -34.25 2.00 -18.13
C SER A 22 -34.06 0.58 -18.69
N LYS A 23 -33.25 0.41 -19.73
CA LYS A 23 -32.98 -0.89 -20.35
C LYS A 23 -32.01 -1.69 -19.47
N SER A 24 -32.56 -2.38 -18.47
CA SER A 24 -31.85 -3.46 -17.80
C SER A 24 -31.50 -4.54 -18.83
N LEU A 25 -30.22 -4.87 -18.95
CA LEU A 25 -29.77 -5.94 -19.85
C LEU A 25 -30.14 -7.28 -19.22
N THR A 26 -30.91 -8.09 -19.94
CA THR A 26 -31.26 -9.44 -19.47
C THR A 26 -30.30 -10.44 -20.10
N GLY A 27 -29.84 -11.41 -19.32
CA GLY A 27 -28.83 -12.36 -19.76
C GLY A 27 -28.75 -13.59 -18.89
N THR A 28 -27.69 -14.37 -19.10
CA THR A 28 -27.40 -15.58 -18.33
C THR A 28 -26.17 -15.35 -17.47
N LEU A 29 -26.27 -15.74 -16.21
CA LEU A 29 -25.20 -15.68 -15.23
C LEU A 29 -24.61 -17.09 -15.04
N TYR A 30 -23.33 -17.24 -15.36
CA TYR A 30 -22.54 -18.46 -15.20
C TYR A 30 -21.60 -18.32 -14.01
N LEU A 31 -21.54 -19.35 -13.17
CA LEU A 31 -20.66 -19.40 -12.02
C LEU A 31 -19.66 -20.54 -12.18
N THR A 32 -18.36 -20.19 -12.21
CA THR A 32 -17.27 -21.16 -12.26
C THR A 32 -16.45 -21.11 -10.97
N ALA A 33 -15.41 -21.95 -10.87
CA ALA A 33 -14.52 -21.95 -9.71
C ALA A 33 -13.61 -20.70 -9.64
N THR A 34 -13.42 -19.99 -10.75
CA THR A 34 -12.46 -18.86 -10.83
C THR A 34 -13.15 -17.51 -11.05
N HIS A 35 -14.28 -17.49 -11.72
CA HIS A 35 -14.99 -16.27 -12.09
C HIS A 35 -16.50 -16.45 -12.17
N LEU A 36 -17.19 -15.33 -12.05
CA LEU A 36 -18.59 -15.12 -12.43
C LEU A 36 -18.60 -14.49 -13.83
N LEU A 37 -19.37 -15.06 -14.74
CA LEU A 37 -19.52 -14.59 -16.12
C LEU A 37 -20.98 -14.26 -16.39
N PHE A 38 -21.27 -13.05 -16.82
CA PHE A 38 -22.60 -12.65 -17.29
C PHE A 38 -22.56 -12.45 -18.81
N ILE A 39 -23.45 -13.12 -19.54
CA ILE A 39 -23.60 -12.96 -20.99
C ILE A 39 -24.97 -12.34 -21.25
N ASP A 40 -25.01 -11.16 -21.84
CA ASP A 40 -26.27 -10.47 -22.14
C ASP A 40 -26.96 -11.00 -23.42
N SER A 41 -28.17 -10.51 -23.68
CA SER A 41 -28.95 -10.86 -24.89
C SER A 41 -28.26 -10.51 -26.22
N HIS A 42 -27.24 -9.64 -26.19
CA HIS A 42 -26.44 -9.24 -27.34
C HIS A 42 -25.09 -9.99 -27.41
N GLN A 43 -24.93 -11.07 -26.63
CA GLN A 43 -23.69 -11.85 -26.54
C GLN A 43 -22.49 -11.05 -25.98
N LYS A 44 -22.74 -9.94 -25.29
CA LYS A 44 -21.68 -9.20 -24.60
C LYS A 44 -21.39 -9.84 -23.26
N GLU A 45 -20.11 -10.09 -23.01
CA GLU A 45 -19.64 -10.74 -21.80
C GLU A 45 -19.19 -9.74 -20.73
N THR A 46 -19.53 -10.03 -19.48
CA THR A 46 -19.03 -9.33 -18.29
C THR A 46 -18.40 -10.34 -17.34
N TRP A 47 -17.09 -10.23 -17.17
CA TRP A 47 -16.29 -11.13 -16.34
C TRP A 47 -15.99 -10.49 -14.97
N ILE A 48 -16.19 -11.27 -13.90
CA ILE A 48 -15.84 -10.89 -12.53
C ILE A 48 -15.09 -12.06 -11.88
N LEU A 49 -13.78 -11.94 -11.76
CA LEU A 49 -12.95 -12.92 -11.06
C LEU A 49 -13.26 -12.90 -9.56
N HIS A 50 -13.37 -14.07 -8.93
CA HIS A 50 -13.78 -14.16 -7.51
C HIS A 50 -12.82 -13.45 -6.57
N HIS A 51 -11.52 -13.45 -6.87
CA HIS A 51 -10.51 -12.75 -6.09
C HIS A 51 -10.58 -11.22 -6.23
N HIS A 52 -11.30 -10.69 -7.23
CA HIS A 52 -11.61 -9.27 -7.34
C HIS A 52 -12.85 -8.87 -6.54
N ILE A 53 -13.66 -9.82 -6.05
CA ILE A 53 -14.82 -9.50 -5.22
C ILE A 53 -14.32 -9.00 -3.86
N ALA A 54 -14.80 -7.83 -3.44
CA ALA A 54 -14.53 -7.23 -2.14
C ALA A 54 -15.67 -7.51 -1.17
N SER A 55 -16.92 -7.33 -1.62
CA SER A 55 -18.12 -7.73 -0.90
C SER A 55 -19.19 -8.23 -1.87
N VAL A 56 -20.10 -9.04 -1.33
CA VAL A 56 -21.32 -9.47 -1.99
C VAL A 56 -22.48 -9.29 -1.01
N ASP A 57 -23.52 -8.61 -1.45
CA ASP A 57 -24.68 -8.24 -0.62
C ASP A 57 -25.97 -8.72 -1.32
N LYS A 58 -26.76 -9.51 -0.60
CA LYS A 58 -28.09 -9.96 -1.05
C LYS A 58 -29.15 -9.07 -0.41
N LEU A 59 -29.87 -8.28 -1.20
CA LEU A 59 -30.90 -7.37 -0.70
C LEU A 59 -32.26 -8.07 -0.58
N ALA A 60 -33.22 -7.39 0.05
CA ALA A 60 -34.59 -7.87 0.19
C ALA A 60 -35.23 -8.19 -1.17
N LEU A 61 -36.04 -9.24 -1.22
CA LEU A 61 -36.78 -9.63 -2.41
C LEU A 61 -37.70 -8.49 -2.86
N THR A 62 -37.69 -8.20 -4.15
CA THR A 62 -38.57 -7.19 -4.76
C THR A 62 -39.53 -7.85 -5.74
N THR A 63 -40.52 -7.10 -6.23
CA THR A 63 -41.42 -7.57 -7.30
C THR A 63 -40.69 -7.88 -8.61
N ALA A 64 -39.48 -7.35 -8.81
CA ALA A 64 -38.66 -7.59 -10.00
C ALA A 64 -37.68 -8.77 -9.86
N GLY A 65 -37.59 -9.38 -8.67
CA GLY A 65 -36.61 -10.42 -8.33
C GLY A 65 -35.76 -10.07 -7.11
N CYS A 66 -34.75 -10.89 -6.82
CA CYS A 66 -33.84 -10.73 -5.70
C CYS A 66 -32.58 -9.96 -6.11
N PRO A 67 -32.33 -8.75 -5.58
CA PRO A 67 -31.15 -7.98 -5.94
C PRO A 67 -29.88 -8.53 -5.28
N LEU A 68 -28.83 -8.66 -6.09
CA LEU A 68 -27.49 -9.09 -5.68
C LEU A 68 -26.48 -8.02 -6.09
N VAL A 69 -25.83 -7.40 -5.11
CA VAL A 69 -24.85 -6.35 -5.33
C VAL A 69 -23.45 -6.90 -5.08
N ILE A 70 -22.58 -6.78 -6.09
CA ILE A 70 -21.19 -7.23 -6.01
C ILE A 70 -20.29 -6.01 -6.08
N GLN A 71 -19.56 -5.74 -5.00
CA GLN A 71 -18.52 -4.72 -4.98
C GLN A 71 -17.18 -5.36 -5.29
N CYS A 72 -16.47 -4.83 -6.28
CA CYS A 72 -15.16 -5.30 -6.68
C CYS A 72 -14.04 -4.41 -6.10
N LYS A 73 -12.86 -4.98 -5.89
CA LYS A 73 -11.64 -4.30 -5.41
C LYS A 73 -11.13 -3.22 -6.37
N ASN A 74 -11.61 -3.22 -7.63
CA ASN A 74 -11.34 -2.20 -8.64
C ASN A 74 -12.44 -1.11 -8.69
N PHE A 75 -13.19 -0.94 -7.60
CA PHE A 75 -14.23 0.09 -7.44
C PHE A 75 -15.47 -0.09 -8.33
N ARG A 76 -15.52 -1.14 -9.16
CA ARG A 76 -16.70 -1.51 -9.92
C ARG A 76 -17.74 -2.10 -8.96
N ILE A 77 -18.95 -1.54 -8.95
CA ILE A 77 -20.10 -2.14 -8.27
C ILE A 77 -21.08 -2.61 -9.35
N VAL A 78 -21.39 -3.91 -9.30
CA VAL A 78 -22.24 -4.59 -10.26
C VAL A 78 -23.55 -4.94 -9.56
N HIS A 79 -24.67 -4.63 -10.21
CA HIS A 79 -26.02 -4.81 -9.67
C HIS A 79 -26.75 -5.82 -10.52
N PHE A 80 -26.96 -7.02 -9.98
CA PHE A 80 -27.78 -8.04 -10.60
C PHE A 80 -29.16 -8.11 -9.94
N VAL A 81 -30.18 -8.46 -10.70
CA VAL A 81 -31.48 -8.89 -10.18
C VAL A 81 -31.71 -10.31 -10.68
N VAL A 82 -31.68 -11.25 -9.75
CA VAL A 82 -31.88 -12.68 -10.02
C VAL A 82 -33.37 -13.01 -9.86
N PRO A 83 -34.03 -13.67 -10.84
CA PRO A 83 -35.48 -13.86 -10.81
C PRO A 83 -35.99 -14.62 -9.57
N ARG A 84 -35.34 -15.73 -9.22
CA ARG A 84 -35.74 -16.59 -8.11
C ARG A 84 -34.84 -16.34 -6.91
N GLU A 85 -35.47 -16.17 -5.74
CA GLU A 85 -34.77 -15.97 -4.47
C GLU A 85 -33.81 -17.14 -4.16
N ARG A 86 -34.26 -18.37 -4.40
CA ARG A 86 -33.46 -19.59 -4.21
C ARG A 86 -32.15 -19.56 -5.01
N ASP A 87 -32.23 -19.25 -6.31
CA ASP A 87 -31.04 -19.17 -7.16
C ASP A 87 -30.10 -18.05 -6.68
N CYS A 88 -30.67 -16.91 -6.30
CA CYS A 88 -29.90 -15.79 -5.76
C CYS A 88 -29.16 -16.18 -4.47
N HIS A 89 -29.84 -16.91 -3.58
CA HIS A 89 -29.26 -17.40 -2.34
C HIS A 89 -28.11 -18.40 -2.59
N ASP A 90 -28.27 -19.30 -3.57
CA ASP A 90 -27.23 -20.25 -3.95
C ASP A 90 -26.01 -19.58 -4.58
N VAL A 91 -26.23 -18.60 -5.48
CA VAL A 91 -25.15 -17.78 -6.05
C VAL A 91 -24.45 -16.97 -4.96
N TYR A 92 -25.19 -16.32 -4.07
CA TYR A 92 -24.66 -15.53 -2.95
C TYR A 92 -23.74 -16.36 -2.05
N ASN A 93 -24.21 -17.51 -1.58
CA ASN A 93 -23.41 -18.39 -0.71
C ASN A 93 -22.16 -18.92 -1.41
N SER A 94 -22.28 -19.28 -2.69
CA SER A 94 -21.15 -19.74 -3.50
C SER A 94 -20.10 -18.63 -3.66
N LEU A 95 -20.52 -17.39 -3.96
CA LEU A 95 -19.62 -16.23 -4.06
C LEU A 95 -18.97 -15.88 -2.72
N LEU A 96 -19.68 -16.00 -1.59
CA LEU A 96 -19.10 -15.78 -0.27
C LEU A 96 -17.96 -16.76 0.04
N GLN A 97 -18.09 -18.02 -0.37
CA GLN A 97 -17.05 -19.03 -0.20
C GLN A 97 -15.90 -18.81 -1.18
N LEU A 98 -16.22 -18.61 -2.46
CA LEU A 98 -15.22 -18.50 -3.53
C LEU A 98 -14.43 -17.18 -3.49
N SER A 99 -14.98 -16.11 -2.91
CA SER A 99 -14.28 -14.83 -2.72
C SER A 99 -13.36 -14.82 -1.49
N LYS A 100 -13.52 -15.78 -0.57
CA LYS A 100 -12.72 -15.94 0.65
C LYS A 100 -11.77 -17.13 0.49
N GLN A 101 -10.57 -16.90 -0.04
CA GLN A 101 -9.55 -17.96 -0.12
C GLN A 101 -8.86 -18.10 1.25
N ALA A 102 -9.00 -19.27 1.88
CA ALA A 102 -8.40 -19.56 3.18
C ALA A 102 -6.91 -19.93 3.08
N LYS A 103 -6.53 -20.58 1.96
CA LYS A 103 -5.16 -21.00 1.70
C LYS A 103 -4.57 -20.26 0.50
N TYR A 104 -3.24 -20.26 0.40
CA TYR A 104 -2.56 -19.59 -0.72
C TYR A 104 -2.84 -20.33 -2.04
N GLU A 105 -2.84 -21.66 -1.98
CA GLU A 105 -2.99 -22.59 -3.09
C GLU A 105 -4.35 -22.45 -3.79
N ASP A 106 -5.35 -21.96 -3.06
CA ASP A 106 -6.71 -21.72 -3.60
C ASP A 106 -6.78 -20.43 -4.45
N LEU A 107 -5.73 -19.60 -4.45
CA LEU A 107 -5.70 -18.38 -5.25
C LEU A 107 -5.52 -18.71 -6.73
N TYR A 108 -6.19 -17.92 -7.57
CA TYR A 108 -6.09 -18.05 -9.03
C TYR A 108 -4.65 -18.06 -9.55
N ALA A 109 -3.72 -17.35 -8.88
CA ALA A 109 -2.31 -17.33 -9.23
C ALA A 109 -1.64 -18.71 -9.26
N PHE A 110 -2.12 -19.70 -8.51
CA PHE A 110 -1.58 -21.06 -8.49
C PHE A 110 -2.22 -21.99 -9.52
N SER A 111 -3.45 -21.69 -9.96
CA SER A 111 -4.16 -22.46 -10.99
C SER A 111 -4.03 -21.86 -12.39
N TYR A 112 -3.62 -20.60 -12.50
CA TYR A 112 -3.44 -19.90 -13.76
C TYR A 112 -2.23 -20.45 -14.52
N ASN A 113 -2.48 -21.02 -15.70
CA ASN A 113 -1.44 -21.46 -16.61
C ASN A 113 -1.67 -20.86 -18.01
N PRO A 114 -0.98 -19.77 -18.37
CA PRO A 114 -1.08 -19.16 -19.70
C PRO A 114 -0.37 -19.95 -20.81
N GLN A 115 -0.04 -21.23 -20.59
CA GLN A 115 0.77 -22.06 -21.51
C GLN A 115 2.17 -21.50 -21.78
N GLN A 116 2.68 -20.66 -20.88
CA GLN A 116 4.06 -20.19 -20.92
C GLN A 116 5.02 -21.33 -20.59
N ASN A 117 6.10 -21.43 -21.36
CA ASN A 117 7.19 -22.36 -21.05
C ASN A 117 7.94 -21.91 -19.77
N GLU A 118 8.73 -22.81 -19.19
CA GLU A 118 9.44 -22.53 -17.93
C GLU A 118 10.44 -21.36 -18.08
N SER A 119 11.05 -21.20 -19.25
CA SER A 119 12.02 -20.13 -19.50
C SER A 119 11.39 -18.74 -19.56
N GLU A 120 10.20 -18.61 -20.17
CA GLU A 120 9.39 -17.38 -20.15
C GLU A 120 9.00 -17.00 -18.73
N ARG A 121 8.54 -17.97 -17.95
CA ARG A 121 8.18 -17.75 -16.54
C ARG A 121 9.39 -17.27 -15.74
N GLN A 122 10.54 -17.91 -15.92
CA GLN A 122 11.78 -17.54 -15.24
C GLN A 122 12.23 -16.11 -15.59
N ARG A 123 12.12 -15.72 -16.87
CA ARG A 123 12.38 -14.34 -17.31
C ARG A 123 11.47 -13.33 -16.62
N GLY A 124 10.20 -13.66 -16.40
CA GLY A 124 9.27 -12.81 -15.66
C GLY A 124 9.71 -12.53 -14.22
N TRP A 125 10.23 -13.54 -13.52
CA TRP A 125 10.76 -13.38 -12.15
C TRP A 125 12.09 -12.64 -12.10
N GLN A 126 12.93 -12.82 -13.12
CA GLN A 126 14.25 -12.18 -13.24
C GLN A 126 14.19 -10.75 -13.79
N LEU A 127 13.00 -10.25 -14.15
CA LEU A 127 12.82 -8.88 -14.67
C LEU A 127 13.39 -7.81 -13.74
N LEU A 128 13.34 -8.05 -12.43
CA LEU A 128 13.81 -7.12 -11.41
C LEU A 128 14.97 -7.74 -10.63
N ASP A 129 16.19 -7.40 -11.03
CA ASP A 129 17.39 -7.69 -10.25
C ASP A 129 17.75 -6.49 -9.36
N LEU A 130 17.60 -6.66 -8.04
CA LEU A 130 17.92 -5.62 -7.07
C LEU A 130 19.43 -5.34 -7.01
N ALA A 131 20.29 -6.33 -7.29
CA ALA A 131 21.74 -6.11 -7.31
C ALA A 131 22.13 -5.16 -8.45
N GLU A 132 21.57 -5.35 -9.63
CA GLU A 132 21.75 -4.42 -10.76
C GLU A 132 21.11 -3.06 -10.50
N GLU A 133 19.99 -2.96 -9.77
CA GLU A 133 19.40 -1.67 -9.38
C GLU A 133 20.30 -0.88 -8.41
N TYR A 134 20.89 -1.53 -7.42
CA TYR A 134 21.87 -0.88 -6.54
C TYR A 134 23.15 -0.49 -7.30
N LYS A 135 23.61 -1.34 -8.21
CA LYS A 135 24.75 -1.04 -9.09
C LYS A 135 24.46 0.13 -10.03
N ARG A 136 23.23 0.26 -10.56
CA ARG A 136 22.77 1.43 -11.34
C ARG A 136 22.88 2.73 -10.54
N MET A 137 22.69 2.68 -9.22
CA MET A 137 22.91 3.81 -8.31
C MET A 137 24.39 4.00 -7.91
N GLY A 138 25.31 3.18 -8.41
CA GLY A 138 26.73 3.24 -8.07
C GLY A 138 27.09 2.62 -6.72
N LEU A 139 26.38 1.56 -6.31
CA LEU A 139 26.57 0.88 -5.03
C LEU A 139 27.01 -0.58 -5.23
N PRO A 140 27.82 -1.15 -4.32
CA PRO A 140 28.44 -0.51 -3.15
C PRO A 140 29.54 0.51 -3.54
N ASN A 141 29.85 1.43 -2.64
CA ASN A 141 30.90 2.45 -2.83
C ASN A 141 31.70 2.69 -1.54
N SER A 142 32.48 3.78 -1.47
CA SER A 142 33.27 4.14 -0.27
C SER A 142 32.41 4.38 0.97
N ASN A 143 31.17 4.83 0.81
CA ASN A 143 30.28 5.23 1.91
C ASN A 143 29.24 4.17 2.29
N TRP A 144 28.87 3.30 1.35
CA TRP A 144 27.78 2.33 1.49
C TRP A 144 28.22 0.92 1.08
N GLN A 145 27.74 -0.09 1.82
CA GLN A 145 28.07 -1.49 1.58
C GLN A 145 26.84 -2.40 1.66
N LEU A 146 26.93 -3.54 0.97
CA LEU A 146 26.00 -4.65 1.16
C LEU A 146 26.25 -5.31 2.51
N SER A 147 25.18 -5.60 3.25
CA SER A 147 25.21 -6.31 4.52
C SER A 147 24.51 -7.65 4.37
N ASP A 148 25.18 -8.71 4.80
CA ASP A 148 24.65 -10.08 4.92
C ASP A 148 23.81 -10.28 6.19
N ALA A 149 23.61 -9.22 6.98
CA ALA A 149 22.99 -9.29 8.29
C ALA A 149 21.57 -9.86 8.27
N ASN A 150 20.85 -9.74 7.15
CA ASN A 150 19.50 -10.30 6.97
C ASN A 150 19.43 -11.47 5.96
N ARG A 151 20.56 -12.15 5.67
CA ARG A 151 20.63 -13.23 4.66
C ARG A 151 19.57 -14.34 4.87
N ASP A 152 19.35 -14.69 6.14
CA ASP A 152 18.41 -15.73 6.57
C ASP A 152 17.15 -15.13 7.24
N TYR A 153 16.85 -13.84 7.01
CA TYR A 153 15.72 -13.13 7.62
C TYR A 153 15.71 -13.08 9.18
N LYS A 154 16.83 -13.42 9.83
CA LYS A 154 16.97 -13.51 11.29
C LYS A 154 16.86 -12.15 12.01
N ILE A 155 17.30 -11.05 11.38
CA ILE A 155 17.24 -9.71 11.99
C ILE A 155 15.88 -9.07 11.76
N CYS A 156 15.33 -9.21 10.56
CA CYS A 156 14.02 -8.68 10.21
C CYS A 156 13.34 -9.54 9.14
N GLU A 157 12.30 -10.27 9.54
CA GLU A 157 11.49 -11.13 8.68
C GLU A 157 10.79 -10.40 7.53
N THR A 158 10.59 -9.08 7.67
CA THR A 158 9.82 -8.27 6.70
C THR A 158 10.69 -7.36 5.84
N TYR A 159 12.01 -7.52 5.91
CA TYR A 159 13.01 -6.88 5.05
C TYR A 159 13.54 -7.86 4.01
N PRO A 160 14.08 -7.39 2.87
CA PRO A 160 14.75 -8.26 1.91
C PRO A 160 15.99 -8.92 2.52
N ARG A 161 16.46 -9.97 1.83
CA ARG A 161 17.69 -10.70 2.15
C ARG A 161 18.91 -9.77 2.17
N ASP A 162 19.05 -9.00 1.08
CA ASP A 162 20.18 -8.12 0.83
C ASP A 162 19.83 -6.69 1.26
N LEU A 163 20.65 -6.11 2.13
CA LEU A 163 20.43 -4.78 2.69
C LEU A 163 21.67 -3.92 2.53
N TYR A 164 21.49 -2.67 2.10
CA TYR A 164 22.58 -1.70 2.00
C TYR A 164 22.56 -0.76 3.22
N VAL A 165 23.73 -0.63 3.84
CA VAL A 165 23.96 0.14 5.08
C VAL A 165 25.25 0.96 4.95
N PRO A 166 25.47 1.99 5.78
CA PRO A 166 26.73 2.72 5.78
C PRO A 166 27.92 1.78 6.01
N ARG A 167 29.02 1.98 5.27
CA ARG A 167 30.23 1.15 5.37
C ARG A 167 30.82 1.12 6.79
N ILE A 168 30.70 2.23 7.50
CA ILE A 168 31.19 2.39 8.88
C ILE A 168 30.27 1.75 9.93
N ALA A 169 29.07 1.29 9.56
CA ALA A 169 28.17 0.60 10.49
C ALA A 169 28.54 -0.88 10.61
N SER A 170 28.94 -1.29 11.82
CA SER A 170 29.30 -2.67 12.13
C SER A 170 28.07 -3.56 12.36
N LYS A 171 28.24 -4.90 12.27
CA LYS A 171 27.14 -5.86 12.54
C LYS A 171 26.50 -5.67 13.93
N PRO A 172 27.25 -5.46 15.04
CA PRO A 172 26.65 -5.19 16.34
C PRO A 172 25.75 -3.95 16.38
N ILE A 173 26.15 -2.86 15.68
CA ILE A 173 25.33 -1.64 15.55
C ILE A 173 23.99 -1.96 14.88
N ILE A 174 24.02 -2.73 13.80
CA ILE A 174 22.82 -3.15 13.06
C ILE A 174 21.89 -3.99 13.96
N VAL A 175 22.44 -4.96 14.68
CA VAL A 175 21.67 -5.83 15.58
C VAL A 175 21.10 -5.06 16.78
N GLY A 176 21.82 -4.09 17.33
CA GLY A 176 21.33 -3.23 18.41
C GLY A 176 20.17 -2.35 17.94
N SER A 177 20.35 -1.64 16.81
CA SER A 177 19.31 -0.80 16.22
C SER A 177 18.05 -1.61 15.87
N SER A 178 18.19 -2.83 15.33
CA SER A 178 17.02 -3.66 15.00
C SER A 178 16.17 -3.98 16.22
N LYS A 179 16.78 -4.29 17.37
CA LYS A 179 16.05 -4.56 18.63
C LYS A 179 15.29 -3.32 19.13
N PHE A 180 15.83 -2.12 18.88
CA PHE A 180 15.18 -0.88 19.26
C PHE A 180 14.10 -0.41 18.27
N ARG A 181 14.05 -0.98 17.07
CA ARG A 181 13.14 -0.58 16.00
C ARG A 181 11.98 -1.55 15.89
N SER A 182 10.76 -1.03 15.76
CA SER A 182 9.55 -1.86 15.73
C SER A 182 9.64 -2.95 14.64
N LYS A 183 9.48 -4.21 15.04
CA LYS A 183 9.60 -5.40 14.17
C LYS A 183 10.99 -5.59 13.53
N GLY A 184 12.06 -5.08 14.14
CA GLY A 184 13.40 -5.25 13.59
C GLY A 184 13.69 -4.37 12.37
N ARG A 185 12.78 -3.50 11.95
CA ARG A 185 12.90 -2.70 10.72
C ARG A 185 13.79 -1.48 10.97
N PHE A 186 15.09 -1.73 11.04
CA PHE A 186 16.14 -0.75 11.29
C PHE A 186 16.41 0.17 10.07
N PRO A 187 17.11 1.31 10.26
CA PRO A 187 17.58 2.19 9.19
C PRO A 187 18.32 1.47 8.06
N VAL A 188 17.77 1.46 6.84
CA VAL A 188 18.42 0.88 5.63
C VAL A 188 18.24 1.76 4.40
N LEU A 189 19.17 1.68 3.46
CA LEU A 189 19.15 2.47 2.22
C LEU A 189 18.02 2.04 1.27
N SER A 190 17.23 3.01 0.81
CA SER A 190 16.21 2.81 -0.23
C SER A 190 16.65 3.34 -1.58
N TYR A 191 17.30 4.51 -1.60
CA TYR A 191 17.75 5.17 -2.81
C TYR A 191 18.99 6.02 -2.53
N TYR A 192 19.90 6.08 -3.51
CA TYR A 192 21.12 6.89 -3.44
C TYR A 192 21.26 7.75 -4.69
N HIS A 193 21.44 9.05 -4.49
CA HIS A 193 21.62 10.03 -5.55
C HIS A 193 23.11 10.27 -5.80
N GLN A 194 23.71 9.51 -6.72
CA GLN A 194 25.16 9.50 -6.99
C GLN A 194 25.77 10.91 -7.13
N ALA A 195 25.21 11.77 -8.00
CA ALA A 195 25.79 13.09 -8.28
C ALA A 195 25.76 14.09 -7.10
N LYS A 196 24.98 13.80 -6.05
CA LYS A 196 24.85 14.67 -4.85
C LYS A 196 25.28 13.98 -3.57
N GLU A 197 25.59 12.70 -3.66
CA GLU A 197 25.86 11.82 -2.53
C GLU A 197 24.78 11.90 -1.44
N ALA A 198 23.52 12.10 -1.85
CA ALA A 198 22.38 12.14 -0.96
C ALA A 198 21.72 10.76 -0.88
N ALA A 199 21.22 10.39 0.30
CA ALA A 199 20.58 9.11 0.53
C ALA A 199 19.15 9.30 1.04
N ILE A 200 18.26 8.41 0.59
CA ILE A 200 16.94 8.19 1.18
C ILE A 200 17.00 6.84 1.86
N CYS A 201 16.88 6.86 3.18
CA CYS A 201 16.82 5.66 4.00
C CYS A 201 15.41 5.42 4.54
N ARG A 202 15.07 4.16 4.84
CA ARG A 202 13.77 3.76 5.38
C ARG A 202 13.89 2.97 6.68
N CYS A 203 12.89 3.09 7.54
CA CYS A 203 12.79 2.29 8.77
C CYS A 203 11.37 2.25 9.35
N SER A 204 11.25 1.60 10.51
CA SER A 204 10.11 1.73 11.44
C SER A 204 10.38 2.71 12.58
N GLN A 205 9.33 3.04 13.32
CA GLN A 205 9.46 3.81 14.56
C GLN A 205 10.29 3.06 15.63
N PRO A 206 11.04 3.79 16.47
CA PRO A 206 11.78 3.27 17.60
C PRO A 206 10.82 2.96 18.74
N LEU A 207 11.30 2.11 19.62
CA LEU A 207 10.65 1.70 20.86
C LEU A 207 11.15 2.60 22.01
N SER A 208 11.15 3.91 21.78
CA SER A 208 11.68 4.90 22.71
C SER A 208 10.80 5.10 23.94
N GLY A 209 9.50 4.78 23.85
CA GLY A 209 8.51 5.14 24.87
C GLY A 209 8.67 6.60 25.29
N PHE A 210 8.71 6.82 26.60
CA PHE A 210 8.93 8.16 27.17
C PHE A 210 10.39 8.60 27.12
N SER A 211 11.35 7.72 27.44
CA SER A 211 12.76 8.10 27.65
C SER A 211 13.80 7.05 27.22
N ALA A 212 13.39 5.90 26.69
CA ALA A 212 14.31 4.85 26.28
C ALA A 212 15.18 5.31 25.11
N ARG A 213 16.48 4.98 25.20
CA ARG A 213 17.51 5.31 24.22
C ARG A 213 18.23 4.04 23.78
N CYS A 214 18.83 4.11 22.59
CA CYS A 214 19.65 3.03 22.05
C CYS A 214 20.87 3.65 21.37
N LEU A 215 22.04 3.41 21.96
CA LEU A 215 23.31 3.97 21.46
C LEU A 215 23.64 3.42 20.08
N GLU A 216 23.32 2.16 19.81
CA GLU A 216 23.52 1.56 18.50
C GLU A 216 22.63 2.21 17.43
N ASP A 217 21.39 2.58 17.75
CA ASP A 217 20.51 3.28 16.82
C ASP A 217 20.97 4.73 16.58
N GLU A 218 21.39 5.42 17.64
CA GLU A 218 22.01 6.75 17.56
C GLU A 218 23.27 6.74 16.68
N HIS A 219 24.17 5.76 16.88
CA HIS A 219 25.36 5.57 16.07
C HIS A 219 25.04 5.20 14.61
N LEU A 220 24.01 4.40 14.36
CA LEU A 220 23.61 4.04 13.00
C LEU A 220 23.08 5.25 12.23
N LEU A 221 22.27 6.10 12.87
CA LEU A 221 21.80 7.35 12.28
C LEU A 221 22.95 8.34 12.05
N GLN A 222 23.91 8.41 12.98
CA GLN A 222 25.13 9.19 12.77
C GLN A 222 25.95 8.64 11.60
N ALA A 223 26.01 7.32 11.43
CA ALA A 223 26.72 6.69 10.32
C ALA A 223 26.09 7.03 8.97
N ILE A 224 24.74 7.09 8.91
CA ILE A 224 24.01 7.54 7.71
C ILE A 224 24.35 9.00 7.39
N SER A 225 24.34 9.88 8.40
CA SER A 225 24.70 11.29 8.23
C SER A 225 26.13 11.45 7.70
N LYS A 226 27.10 10.70 8.24
CA LYS A 226 28.50 10.69 7.78
C LYS A 226 28.67 10.13 6.37
N ALA A 227 27.82 9.20 5.95
CA ALA A 227 27.81 8.64 4.60
C ALA A 227 27.25 9.62 3.53
N THR A 228 26.75 10.79 3.95
CA THR A 228 26.28 11.88 3.09
C THR A 228 27.04 13.19 3.42
N PRO A 229 28.34 13.28 3.11
CA PRO A 229 29.23 14.35 3.63
C PRO A 229 28.88 15.75 3.12
N ALA A 230 28.17 15.86 2.00
CA ALA A 230 27.76 17.15 1.43
C ALA A 230 26.71 17.90 2.26
N ASN A 231 26.12 17.24 3.27
CA ASN A 231 24.95 17.70 4.01
C ASN A 231 25.25 17.88 5.49
N ARG A 232 24.75 18.99 6.07
CA ARG A 232 25.01 19.34 7.47
C ARG A 232 24.02 18.69 8.43
N PHE A 233 22.77 18.53 8.00
CA PHE A 233 21.74 17.88 8.81
C PHE A 233 21.16 16.67 8.10
N MET A 234 20.62 15.76 8.89
CA MET A 234 19.80 14.66 8.43
C MET A 234 18.35 14.94 8.80
N TYR A 235 17.46 14.97 7.82
CA TYR A 235 16.04 15.08 8.13
C TYR A 235 15.47 13.72 8.51
N VAL A 236 14.60 13.71 9.52
CA VAL A 236 13.78 12.56 9.87
C VAL A 236 12.32 12.89 9.62
N MET A 237 11.73 12.22 8.63
CA MET A 237 10.32 12.38 8.32
C MET A 237 9.50 11.28 8.97
N ASP A 238 8.62 11.67 9.88
CA ASP A 238 7.57 10.80 10.39
C ASP A 238 6.27 11.12 9.67
N THR A 239 5.76 10.16 8.91
CA THR A 239 4.59 10.40 8.07
C THR A 239 3.32 10.62 8.89
N ARG A 240 3.31 10.33 10.20
CA ARG A 240 2.14 10.51 11.06
C ARG A 240 1.75 11.98 11.24
N PRO A 241 0.47 12.24 11.55
CA PRO A 241 0.07 13.40 12.32
C PRO A 241 0.73 13.36 13.70
N ARG A 242 1.13 14.53 14.22
CA ARG A 242 1.79 14.68 15.53
C ARG A 242 1.02 14.00 16.65
N LEU A 243 -0.30 14.16 16.70
CA LEU A 243 -1.16 13.53 17.71
C LEU A 243 -1.07 12.00 17.69
N ASN A 244 -1.11 11.40 16.50
CA ASN A 244 -0.99 9.95 16.34
C ASN A 244 0.41 9.44 16.75
N ALA A 245 1.45 10.25 16.52
CA ALA A 245 2.79 9.93 16.99
C ALA A 245 2.91 10.00 18.52
N MET A 246 2.29 11.00 19.16
CA MET A 246 2.23 11.12 20.61
C MET A 246 1.44 9.96 21.25
N ALA A 247 0.32 9.55 20.68
CA ALA A 247 -0.45 8.40 21.16
C ALA A 247 0.39 7.10 21.10
N ASN A 248 1.14 6.88 20.03
CA ASN A 248 2.05 5.73 19.93
C ASN A 248 3.19 5.82 20.95
N ARG A 249 3.67 7.02 21.27
CA ARG A 249 4.70 7.24 22.30
C ARG A 249 4.22 6.78 23.67
N ALA A 250 2.98 7.12 24.02
CA ALA A 250 2.35 6.64 25.26
C ALA A 250 2.23 5.10 25.31
N ALA A 251 2.09 4.44 24.15
CA ALA A 251 2.05 2.98 24.03
C ALA A 251 3.43 2.31 23.94
N GLY A 252 4.51 2.99 24.36
CA GLY A 252 5.87 2.42 24.39
C GLY A 252 6.64 2.46 23.06
N LYS A 253 6.07 3.05 22.01
CA LYS A 253 6.79 3.36 20.75
C LYS A 253 7.31 4.80 20.81
N GLY A 254 7.55 5.44 19.68
CA GLY A 254 7.76 6.89 19.67
C GLY A 254 8.38 7.43 18.40
N TYR A 255 9.16 8.48 18.59
CA TYR A 255 9.88 9.21 17.55
C TYR A 255 11.24 9.67 18.09
N GLU A 256 12.19 9.99 17.21
CA GLU A 256 13.53 10.42 17.65
C GLU A 256 13.41 11.72 18.45
N ASN A 257 14.12 11.81 19.57
CA ASN A 257 14.25 13.06 20.32
C ASN A 257 15.46 13.84 19.82
N GLU A 258 15.29 15.08 19.36
CA GLU A 258 16.38 15.90 18.81
C GLU A 258 17.54 16.10 19.82
N ASP A 259 17.27 16.04 21.12
CA ASP A 259 18.31 16.10 22.17
C ASP A 259 19.26 14.88 22.15
N ASN A 260 18.75 13.71 21.75
CA ASN A 260 19.50 12.45 21.77
C ASN A 260 20.17 12.17 20.42
N TYR A 261 19.56 12.62 19.32
CA TYR A 261 20.06 12.39 17.97
C TYR A 261 20.68 13.69 17.44
N SER A 262 21.99 13.83 17.57
CA SER A 262 22.69 15.01 17.06
C SER A 262 22.51 15.18 15.54
N ASN A 263 22.42 16.43 15.09
CA ASN A 263 22.33 16.82 13.68
C ASN A 263 21.10 16.30 12.93
N ILE A 264 20.00 15.97 13.64
CA ILE A 264 18.73 15.67 12.99
C ILE A 264 17.79 16.88 12.93
N ARG A 265 16.93 16.90 11.91
CA ARG A 265 15.77 17.80 11.82
C ARG A 265 14.51 16.96 11.71
N PHE A 266 13.65 17.00 12.71
CA PHE A 266 12.46 16.16 12.74
C PHE A 266 11.26 16.87 12.10
N GLN A 267 10.50 16.16 11.25
CA GLN A 267 9.31 16.69 10.59
C GLN A 267 8.15 15.69 10.60
N PHE A 268 6.98 16.13 11.06
CA PHE A 268 5.71 15.41 10.88
C PHE A 268 5.05 15.81 9.56
N VAL A 269 4.50 14.83 8.84
CA VAL A 269 3.87 15.08 7.52
C VAL A 269 2.35 15.06 7.55
N GLY A 270 1.73 14.33 8.49
CA GLY A 270 0.27 14.36 8.65
C GLY A 270 -0.52 13.38 7.77
N ILE A 271 0.10 12.29 7.29
CA ILE A 271 -0.58 11.21 6.57
C ILE A 271 -1.33 10.32 7.56
N GLU A 272 -2.65 10.32 7.45
CA GLU A 272 -3.53 9.55 8.32
C GLU A 272 -3.36 8.03 8.20
N ASN A 273 -3.91 7.32 9.19
CA ASN A 273 -3.76 5.88 9.29
C ASN A 273 -4.61 5.08 8.28
N ILE A 274 -4.30 3.78 8.14
CA ILE A 274 -5.00 2.87 7.22
C ILE A 274 -6.51 2.77 7.47
N HIS A 275 -6.98 2.96 8.71
CA HIS A 275 -8.40 2.92 9.03
C HIS A 275 -9.11 4.18 8.52
N VAL A 276 -8.46 5.34 8.66
CA VAL A 276 -8.93 6.60 8.07
C VAL A 276 -8.93 6.52 6.55
N MET A 277 -7.86 5.99 5.93
CA MET A 277 -7.80 5.81 4.47
C MET A 277 -8.89 4.87 3.95
N ARG A 278 -9.16 3.76 4.67
CA ARG A 278 -10.23 2.82 4.35
C ARG A 278 -11.61 3.48 4.45
N SER A 279 -11.87 4.20 5.52
CA SER A 279 -13.13 4.93 5.71
C SER A 279 -13.32 6.02 4.65
N SER A 280 -12.25 6.73 4.31
CA SER A 280 -12.26 7.75 3.24
C SER A 280 -12.64 7.14 1.89
N LEU A 281 -12.02 6.01 1.52
CA LEU A 281 -12.37 5.29 0.30
C LEU A 281 -13.82 4.78 0.32
N GLN A 282 -14.31 4.25 1.43
CA GLN A 282 -15.69 3.80 1.55
C GLN A 282 -16.68 4.94 1.27
N LYS A 283 -16.48 6.11 1.90
CA LYS A 283 -17.30 7.31 1.63
C LYS A 283 -17.25 7.74 0.17
N LEU A 284 -16.06 7.71 -0.46
CA LEU A 284 -15.93 8.01 -1.88
C LEU A 284 -16.75 7.04 -2.75
N LEU A 285 -16.68 5.74 -2.45
CA LEU A 285 -17.41 4.72 -3.19
C LEU A 285 -18.93 4.79 -2.97
N GLU A 286 -19.38 5.22 -1.78
CA GLU A 286 -20.79 5.49 -1.49
C GLU A 286 -21.32 6.64 -2.34
N VAL A 287 -20.59 7.76 -2.41
CA VAL A 287 -20.96 8.93 -3.24
C VAL A 287 -20.99 8.54 -4.71
N ASN A 288 -19.93 7.88 -5.20
CA ASN A 288 -19.85 7.40 -6.59
C ASN A 288 -20.89 6.30 -6.90
N GLY A 289 -21.36 5.58 -5.87
CA GLY A 289 -22.31 4.49 -6.00
C GLY A 289 -23.78 4.93 -5.95
N THR A 290 -24.05 6.13 -5.42
CA THR A 290 -25.40 6.68 -5.24
C THR A 290 -25.98 7.13 -6.59
N LYS A 291 -27.29 6.98 -6.79
CA LYS A 291 -27.98 7.36 -8.04
C LYS A 291 -28.65 8.72 -7.90
N GLY A 292 -28.69 9.48 -8.99
CA GLY A 292 -29.47 10.72 -9.08
C GLY A 292 -28.96 11.86 -8.20
N LEU A 293 -27.67 11.88 -7.83
CA LEU A 293 -27.11 13.03 -7.12
C LEU A 293 -27.09 14.26 -8.03
N SER A 294 -27.37 15.41 -7.44
CA SER A 294 -27.01 16.68 -8.08
C SER A 294 -25.49 16.82 -8.15
N VAL A 295 -25.03 17.69 -9.04
CA VAL A 295 -23.60 18.03 -9.17
C VAL A 295 -23.04 18.58 -7.84
N ASN A 296 -23.84 19.38 -7.13
CA ASN A 296 -23.43 19.97 -5.84
C ASN A 296 -23.30 18.90 -4.75
N ASP A 297 -24.27 17.98 -4.66
CA ASP A 297 -24.22 16.89 -3.69
C ASP A 297 -23.06 15.93 -3.96
N PHE A 298 -22.73 15.71 -5.23
CA PHE A 298 -21.57 14.92 -5.62
C PHE A 298 -20.27 15.56 -5.13
N TYR A 299 -20.06 16.86 -5.36
CA TYR A 299 -18.85 17.55 -4.91
C TYR A 299 -18.76 17.64 -3.38
N SER A 300 -19.89 17.90 -2.70
CA SER A 300 -19.97 17.89 -1.23
C SER A 300 -19.64 16.51 -0.65
N GLY A 301 -20.18 15.45 -1.25
CA GLY A 301 -19.85 14.07 -0.92
C GLY A 301 -18.38 13.74 -1.16
N LEU A 302 -17.83 14.17 -2.29
CA LEU A 302 -16.41 13.97 -2.64
C LEU A 302 -15.49 14.68 -1.65
N GLU A 303 -15.77 15.93 -1.29
CA GLU A 303 -15.00 16.69 -0.31
C GLU A 303 -15.08 16.05 1.09
N SER A 304 -16.29 15.70 1.54
CA SER A 304 -16.53 15.08 2.85
C SER A 304 -15.92 13.67 2.97
N SER A 305 -15.67 12.98 1.86
CA SER A 305 -14.88 11.73 1.85
C SER A 305 -13.44 11.95 2.32
N GLY A 306 -12.89 13.15 2.12
CA GLY A 306 -11.49 13.49 2.42
C GLY A 306 -10.46 12.82 1.51
N TRP A 307 -10.87 12.07 0.48
CA TRP A 307 -9.96 11.25 -0.34
C TRP A 307 -8.89 12.09 -1.04
N LEU A 308 -9.30 13.19 -1.68
CA LEU A 308 -8.37 14.09 -2.37
C LEU A 308 -7.42 14.81 -1.38
N ARG A 309 -7.88 15.11 -0.17
CA ARG A 309 -7.04 15.67 0.90
C ARG A 309 -5.95 14.69 1.31
N HIS A 310 -6.27 13.40 1.40
CA HIS A 310 -5.29 12.35 1.69
C HIS A 310 -4.27 12.17 0.55
N ILE A 311 -4.72 12.16 -0.70
CA ILE A 311 -3.81 12.13 -1.87
C ILE A 311 -2.87 13.34 -1.83
N LYS A 312 -3.40 14.53 -1.61
CA LYS A 312 -2.60 15.76 -1.48
C LYS A 312 -1.52 15.61 -0.41
N ALA A 313 -1.86 15.13 0.78
CA ALA A 313 -0.90 14.96 1.88
C ALA A 313 0.22 13.97 1.53
N VAL A 314 -0.09 12.87 0.82
CA VAL A 314 0.91 11.91 0.33
C VAL A 314 1.83 12.56 -0.71
N LEU A 315 1.27 13.33 -1.65
CA LEU A 315 2.04 14.04 -2.66
C LEU A 315 2.92 15.13 -2.04
N ASP A 316 2.42 15.92 -1.10
CA ASP A 316 3.19 16.93 -0.38
C ASP A 316 4.41 16.28 0.33
N ALA A 317 4.23 15.10 0.91
CA ALA A 317 5.31 14.31 1.52
C ALA A 317 6.40 13.96 0.50
N ALA A 318 6.00 13.43 -0.65
CA ALA A 318 6.90 13.03 -1.72
C ALA A 318 7.62 14.25 -2.33
N ILE A 319 6.92 15.37 -2.50
CA ILE A 319 7.49 16.63 -2.98
C ILE A 319 8.52 17.15 -1.99
N PHE A 320 8.23 17.12 -0.68
CA PHE A 320 9.20 17.53 0.34
C PHE A 320 10.45 16.63 0.29
N LEU A 321 10.26 15.31 0.28
CA LEU A 321 11.30 14.28 0.14
C LEU A 321 12.19 14.56 -1.09
N ALA A 322 11.59 14.76 -2.26
CA ALA A 322 12.31 15.05 -3.49
C ALA A 322 13.07 16.38 -3.41
N ARG A 323 12.48 17.42 -2.82
CA ARG A 323 13.12 18.74 -2.68
C ARG A 323 14.36 18.69 -1.80
N VAL A 324 14.32 17.99 -0.67
CA VAL A 324 15.49 17.89 0.21
C VAL A 324 16.60 17.04 -0.40
N THR A 325 16.27 16.05 -1.24
CA THR A 325 17.27 15.21 -1.92
C THR A 325 17.83 15.82 -3.22
N ILE A 326 17.00 16.47 -4.05
CA ILE A 326 17.30 16.80 -5.46
C ILE A 326 17.44 18.31 -5.73
N THR A 327 16.98 19.22 -4.85
CA THR A 327 17.09 20.67 -5.13
C THR A 327 18.54 21.18 -4.95
N PRO A 328 19.12 21.90 -5.92
CA PRO A 328 20.49 22.41 -5.83
C PRO A 328 20.64 23.58 -4.83
N ARG A 329 21.85 23.71 -4.26
CA ARG A 329 22.24 24.70 -3.22
C ARG A 329 21.89 26.17 -3.54
N ARG A 330 21.68 26.55 -4.81
CA ARG A 330 21.46 27.94 -5.25
C ARG A 330 19.99 28.34 -5.49
N ALA A 331 19.06 27.40 -5.61
CA ALA A 331 17.68 27.71 -6.02
C ALA A 331 16.73 28.09 -4.85
N LEU A 332 17.21 28.08 -3.61
CA LEU A 332 16.39 28.34 -2.41
C LEU A 332 16.49 29.79 -1.90
N GLY A 333 17.23 30.67 -2.58
CA GLY A 333 17.37 32.08 -2.22
C GLY A 333 16.10 32.94 -2.37
N ALA A 334 14.95 32.37 -2.74
CA ALA A 334 13.71 33.13 -3.00
C ALA A 334 12.44 32.52 -2.37
N LEU A 335 12.56 31.58 -1.41
CA LEU A 335 11.43 31.13 -0.62
C LEU A 335 11.70 31.47 0.86
N PRO A 336 10.99 32.44 1.44
CA PRO A 336 11.23 32.84 2.82
C PRO A 336 10.87 31.65 3.70
N ARG A 337 11.90 31.06 4.34
CA ARG A 337 11.89 30.04 5.42
C ARG A 337 12.59 28.69 5.11
N TRP A 338 13.24 28.46 3.97
CA TRP A 338 13.82 27.13 3.69
C TRP A 338 15.21 27.19 3.04
N GLU A 339 16.24 26.77 3.79
CA GLU A 339 17.59 26.51 3.27
C GLU A 339 17.79 24.99 3.15
N GLY A 340 17.86 24.46 1.91
CA GLY A 340 18.07 23.04 1.65
C GLY A 340 19.54 22.65 1.75
N ARG A 341 19.88 21.75 2.69
CA ARG A 341 21.27 21.33 2.95
C ARG A 341 21.43 19.86 3.38
N ASP A 342 20.56 18.92 2.99
CA ASP A 342 20.30 17.78 3.90
C ASP A 342 20.11 16.40 3.26
N GLY A 343 20.62 15.36 3.95
CA GLY A 343 20.34 13.93 3.67
C GLY A 343 19.07 13.49 4.41
N LEU A 344 18.41 12.40 3.98
CA LEU A 344 17.06 12.12 4.49
C LEU A 344 16.83 10.67 4.94
N PHE A 345 16.13 10.59 6.06
CA PHE A 345 15.64 9.37 6.67
C PHE A 345 14.11 9.39 6.75
N CYS A 346 13.44 8.54 5.99
CA CYS A 346 11.98 8.43 5.96
C CYS A 346 11.48 7.26 6.79
N ARG A 347 10.54 7.52 7.71
CA ARG A 347 9.80 6.45 8.37
C ARG A 347 8.64 6.03 7.50
N GLY A 348 8.68 4.79 7.04
CA GLY A 348 7.53 4.22 6.35
C GLY A 348 6.42 3.93 7.36
N TRP A 349 5.21 4.43 7.08
CA TRP A 349 4.00 3.85 7.64
C TRP A 349 3.83 2.44 7.10
N TRP A 350 3.93 1.42 7.96
CA TRP A 350 3.22 0.17 7.75
C TRP A 350 3.07 -0.59 9.08
N PRO A 351 2.02 -0.32 9.88
CA PRO A 351 1.56 -1.33 10.81
C PRO A 351 0.89 -2.43 9.98
N LEU A 352 1.66 -3.44 9.59
CA LEU A 352 1.12 -4.79 9.36
C LEU A 352 0.58 -5.29 10.71
N GLN A 353 -0.52 -4.74 11.20
CA GLN A 353 -1.33 -5.40 12.21
C GLN A 353 -2.57 -5.92 11.48
N SER A 354 -2.78 -7.23 11.64
CA SER A 354 -3.78 -8.11 11.04
C SER A 354 -3.61 -8.47 9.55
N GLY A 355 -3.66 -9.77 9.29
CA GLY A 355 -3.44 -10.41 7.99
C GLY A 355 -4.33 -9.84 6.89
N GLY A 356 -3.68 -9.42 5.80
CA GLY A 356 -4.29 -8.92 4.59
C GLY A 356 -3.18 -8.40 3.66
N ARG A 357 -3.12 -8.93 2.44
CA ARG A 357 -2.07 -8.65 1.44
C ARG A 357 -2.33 -7.31 0.72
N TYR A 358 -1.26 -6.79 0.08
CA TYR A 358 -1.15 -5.63 -0.86
C TYR A 358 -1.04 -4.22 -0.23
N CYS A 359 -0.29 -3.22 -0.72
CA CYS A 359 0.89 -3.05 -1.62
C CYS A 359 1.36 -1.57 -1.45
N VAL A 360 2.64 -1.29 -1.15
CA VAL A 360 3.66 -0.67 -2.04
C VAL A 360 3.53 0.85 -2.29
N LEU A 361 4.48 1.61 -1.72
CA LEU A 361 5.12 2.74 -2.41
C LEU A 361 6.56 2.27 -2.69
N ARG A 362 6.73 1.67 -3.88
CA ARG A 362 8.01 1.68 -4.60
C ARG A 362 8.01 3.02 -5.31
N LEU A 363 9.04 3.83 -5.04
CA LEU A 363 9.48 4.80 -6.04
C LEU A 363 10.27 4.05 -7.10
#